data_AF-A0A554IN85-F1
#
_entry.id   AF-A0A554IN85-F1
#
_cell.length_a   1.000
_cell.length_b   1.000
_cell.length_c   1.000
_cell.angle_alpha   90.00
_cell.angle_beta   90.00
_cell.angle_gamma   90.00
#
_symmetry.space_group_name_H-M   'P 1'
#
loop_
_entity.id
_entity.type
_entity.pdbx_description
1 polymer ?
#
loop_
_entity_poly.entity_id
_entity_poly.type
_entity_poly.pdbx_seq_one_letter_code
_entity_poly.pdbx_strand_id
1 'polypeptide(L)'
;MNEYAFVRSIEQNYALQERLREKLSRSKHPLVLGVGGGNDAVSTLLLQKQLQRDFDFHPERVSVMAVLPDCLDYHYAEPTPHPLIHEITPHTQRSVQGKLMTQFPERVLAQFAEDFGIDRVLGISMKSGSRGMAEALAQFTAAGSHDLVLACDIGGDFIAVPENHHVLSPMMDGYMLVALRALQERSVCPIVYGVFGLGTDGETPPPLLAEALSRLPEVHEGTFDPTLIAPLAAFHRTRMEPIRYSRTADYTLREILGEGHPNPAEYRARFHTKPDKEAPSKVYYGPFLHEFDPQYYGRYYLFDDLEGVQNPYAIECGNGLEWFLQVQNARTRINHELNGQAYTDVGQILSLEKAWGKSIYFGTPSNKFSPDVQKQIVTDVVWSVRNQVYDYAMIFGQDIQPVESASLAIEPVSADLVLTTPRETDIAEAIRSLQHLLDR
;
A
#
# COMPACT_ATOMS: atom_id res chain seq x y z
N MET A 1 35.09 -17.19 -1.30
CA MET A 1 34.90 -15.79 -0.88
C MET A 1 36.26 -15.19 -0.56
N ASN A 2 36.58 -14.02 -1.11
CA ASN A 2 37.85 -13.33 -0.89
C ASN A 2 37.85 -12.70 0.52
N GLU A 3 38.87 -12.95 1.32
CA GLU A 3 38.99 -12.49 2.72
C GLU A 3 38.78 -10.96 2.86
N TYR A 4 39.20 -10.21 1.83
CA TYR A 4 38.95 -8.76 1.72
C TYR A 4 37.47 -8.36 1.60
N ALA A 5 36.65 -9.16 0.91
CA ALA A 5 35.22 -8.87 0.78
C ALA A 5 34.48 -9.10 2.10
N PHE A 6 34.92 -10.08 2.88
CA PHE A 6 34.35 -10.41 4.18
C PHE A 6 34.65 -9.33 5.24
N VAL A 7 35.89 -8.85 5.33
CA VAL A 7 36.26 -7.77 6.28
C VAL A 7 35.50 -6.49 5.96
N ARG A 8 35.39 -6.11 4.68
CA ARG A 8 34.65 -4.91 4.26
C ARG A 8 33.16 -4.99 4.63
N SER A 9 32.53 -6.16 4.49
CA SER A 9 31.12 -6.34 4.90
C SER A 9 30.92 -6.20 6.42
N ILE A 10 31.90 -6.59 7.24
CA ILE A 10 31.82 -6.43 8.70
C ILE A 10 31.93 -4.96 9.10
N GLU A 11 32.88 -4.23 8.53
CA GLU A 11 33.07 -2.80 8.83
C GLU A 11 31.85 -1.95 8.42
N GLN A 12 31.27 -2.24 7.26
CA GLN A 12 30.04 -1.58 6.77
C GLN A 12 28.86 -1.84 7.72
N ASN A 13 28.63 -3.10 8.09
CA ASN A 13 27.54 -3.44 9.02
C ASN A 13 27.69 -2.78 10.39
N TYR A 14 28.92 -2.69 10.91
CA TYR A 14 29.18 -1.99 12.17
C TYR A 14 28.91 -0.49 12.04
N ALA A 15 29.34 0.13 10.94
CA ALA A 15 29.09 1.54 10.68
C ALA A 15 27.58 1.85 10.58
N LEU A 16 26.81 1.05 9.82
CA LEU A 16 25.35 1.21 9.75
C LEU A 16 24.70 1.05 11.13
N GLN A 17 25.07 0.01 11.90
CA GLN A 17 24.46 -0.24 13.21
C GLN A 17 24.66 0.94 14.18
N GLU A 18 25.85 1.56 14.19
CA GLU A 18 26.10 2.74 15.01
C GLU A 18 25.31 3.97 14.51
N ARG A 19 25.20 4.19 13.19
CA ARG A 19 24.34 5.27 12.64
C ARG A 19 22.87 5.08 13.03
N LEU A 20 22.37 3.84 12.92
CA LEU A 20 21.00 3.50 13.33
C LEU A 20 20.79 3.76 14.83
N ARG A 21 21.74 3.32 15.67
CA ARG A 21 21.70 3.58 17.12
C ARG A 21 21.71 5.08 17.42
N GLU A 22 22.54 5.86 16.74
CA GLU A 22 22.57 7.31 16.91
C GLU A 22 21.23 7.97 16.57
N LYS A 23 20.64 7.63 15.41
CA LYS A 23 19.34 8.16 14.98
C LYS A 23 18.22 7.78 15.95
N LEU A 24 18.15 6.50 16.33
CA LEU A 24 17.06 5.95 17.15
C LEU A 24 17.15 6.42 18.61
N SER A 25 18.29 6.25 19.29
CA SER A 25 18.41 6.58 20.71
C SER A 25 18.27 8.09 21.02
N ARG A 26 18.56 8.95 20.05
CA ARG A 26 18.46 10.42 20.20
C ARG A 26 17.06 10.96 19.91
N SER A 27 16.23 10.21 19.19
CA SER A 27 14.88 10.63 18.81
C SER A 27 13.97 10.72 20.04
N LYS A 28 13.28 11.85 20.17
CA LYS A 28 12.30 12.14 21.22
C LYS A 28 10.89 12.19 20.66
N HIS A 29 10.72 12.68 19.43
CA HIS A 29 9.43 12.85 18.78
C HIS A 29 9.38 12.19 17.38
N PRO A 30 9.50 10.86 17.28
CA PRO A 30 9.44 10.17 16.00
C PRO A 30 8.04 10.24 15.37
N LEU A 31 8.04 10.36 14.05
CA LEU A 31 6.91 10.02 13.19
C LEU A 31 7.11 8.59 12.67
N VAL A 32 6.29 7.66 13.16
CA VAL A 32 6.32 6.26 12.75
C VAL A 32 5.29 6.04 11.65
N LEU A 33 5.74 5.66 10.46
CA LEU A 33 4.89 5.50 9.28
C LEU A 33 4.65 4.01 9.02
N GLY A 34 3.39 3.60 8.90
CA GLY A 34 3.06 2.38 8.16
C GLY A 34 3.12 2.70 6.67
N VAL A 35 3.99 2.03 5.93
CA VAL A 35 4.25 2.31 4.52
C VAL A 35 3.03 1.96 3.66
N GLY A 36 2.38 0.83 3.94
CA GLY A 36 1.10 0.46 3.36
C GLY A 36 -0.10 1.03 4.13
N GLY A 37 -1.13 0.20 4.26
CA GLY A 37 -2.42 0.61 4.83
C GLY A 37 -2.47 0.57 6.36
N GLY A 38 -3.68 0.62 6.91
CA GLY A 38 -3.88 0.63 8.36
C GLY A 38 -3.33 -0.58 9.14
N ASN A 39 -3.16 -1.74 8.52
CA ASN A 39 -2.56 -2.88 9.21
C ASN A 39 -1.06 -2.66 9.47
N ASP A 40 -0.35 -2.05 8.53
CA ASP A 40 1.07 -1.70 8.67
C ASP A 40 1.26 -0.71 9.79
N ALA A 41 0.38 0.31 9.87
CA ALA A 41 0.37 1.28 10.96
C ALA A 41 0.28 0.58 12.34
N VAL A 42 -0.55 -0.45 12.46
CA VAL A 42 -0.64 -1.28 13.69
C VAL A 42 0.61 -2.14 13.88
N SER A 43 1.10 -2.78 12.81
CA SER A 43 2.28 -3.64 12.85
C SER A 43 3.56 -2.89 13.22
N THR A 44 3.61 -1.56 13.02
CA THR A 44 4.74 -0.74 13.50
C THR A 44 5.00 -0.89 14.99
N LEU A 45 3.98 -1.22 15.80
CA LEU A 45 4.12 -1.50 17.23
C LEU A 45 5.14 -2.61 17.50
N LEU A 46 5.20 -3.63 16.64
CA LEU A 46 6.12 -4.75 16.75
C LEU A 46 7.56 -4.27 16.64
N LEU A 47 7.86 -3.52 15.57
CA LEU A 47 9.21 -3.00 15.33
C LEU A 47 9.59 -1.99 16.42
N GLN A 48 8.71 -1.05 16.76
CA GLN A 48 8.95 -0.09 17.85
C GLN A 48 9.36 -0.79 19.15
N LYS A 49 8.63 -1.87 19.53
CA LYS A 49 8.93 -2.62 20.74
C LYS A 49 10.29 -3.33 20.68
N GLN A 50 10.66 -3.80 19.51
CA GLN A 50 11.94 -4.44 19.27
C GLN A 50 13.11 -3.44 19.30
N LEU A 51 12.93 -2.26 18.69
CA LEU A 51 13.93 -1.19 18.68
C LEU A 51 14.19 -0.60 20.06
N GLN A 52 13.20 -0.58 20.95
CA GLN A 52 13.42 -0.25 22.37
C GLN A 52 14.50 -1.15 22.99
N ARG A 53 14.49 -2.46 22.69
CA ARG A 53 15.49 -3.41 23.20
C ARG A 53 16.85 -3.24 22.52
N ASP A 54 16.85 -3.17 21.19
CA ASP A 54 18.08 -3.33 20.40
C ASP A 54 18.87 -2.02 20.23
N PHE A 55 18.16 -0.89 20.22
CA PHE A 55 18.70 0.43 19.83
C PHE A 55 18.44 1.54 20.86
N ASP A 56 17.92 1.22 22.05
CA ASP A 56 17.61 2.20 23.11
C ASP A 56 16.59 3.27 22.64
N PHE A 57 15.67 2.88 21.76
CA PHE A 57 14.65 3.76 21.19
C PHE A 57 13.56 4.09 22.20
N HIS A 58 13.76 5.15 22.99
CA HIS A 58 12.84 5.60 24.05
C HIS A 58 12.31 7.02 23.79
N PRO A 59 11.42 7.19 22.81
CA PRO A 59 10.83 8.49 22.51
C PRO A 59 9.92 8.99 23.65
N GLU A 60 9.80 10.31 23.77
CA GLU A 60 8.91 10.98 24.72
C GLU A 60 7.47 11.04 24.18
N ARG A 61 7.32 11.22 22.86
CA ARG A 61 6.02 11.24 22.18
C ARG A 61 6.13 10.54 20.84
N VAL A 62 5.16 9.71 20.49
CA VAL A 62 5.13 9.00 19.21
C VAL A 62 3.90 9.40 18.41
N SER A 63 4.08 9.82 17.17
CA SER A 63 2.98 9.89 16.20
C SER A 63 3.04 8.68 15.28
N VAL A 64 1.92 7.97 15.09
CA VAL A 64 1.83 6.89 14.09
C VAL A 64 0.98 7.38 12.92
N MET A 65 1.44 7.19 11.68
CA MET A 65 0.70 7.60 10.48
C MET A 65 0.43 6.41 9.57
N ALA A 66 -0.78 6.33 9.02
CA ALA A 66 -1.19 5.37 8.02
C ALA A 66 -1.44 6.05 6.66
N VAL A 67 -1.26 5.33 5.55
CA VAL A 67 -1.72 5.77 4.24
C VAL A 67 -3.24 5.61 4.14
N LEU A 68 -3.94 6.66 3.72
CA LEU A 68 -5.38 6.68 3.51
C LEU A 68 -5.70 6.58 2.00
N PRO A 69 -6.27 5.45 1.53
CA PRO A 69 -6.56 5.24 0.12
C PRO A 69 -7.55 6.25 -0.44
N ASP A 70 -7.33 6.69 -1.67
CA ASP A 70 -8.17 7.71 -2.33
C ASP A 70 -9.54 7.18 -2.80
N CYS A 71 -9.71 5.86 -2.86
CA CYS A 71 -11.00 5.21 -3.10
C CYS A 71 -11.90 5.12 -1.85
N LEU A 72 -11.43 5.60 -0.70
CA LEU A 72 -12.15 5.64 0.57
C LEU A 72 -12.44 7.08 0.98
N ASP A 73 -13.63 7.31 1.51
CA ASP A 73 -13.96 8.59 2.14
C ASP A 73 -13.81 8.47 3.65
N TYR A 74 -13.02 9.35 4.24
CA TYR A 74 -12.86 9.45 5.69
C TYR A 74 -13.71 10.62 6.21
N HIS A 75 -14.52 10.33 7.23
CA HIS A 75 -15.48 11.26 7.84
C HIS A 75 -15.12 11.47 9.30
N TYR A 76 -15.32 12.70 9.80
CA TYR A 76 -15.03 13.04 11.20
C TYR A 76 -13.56 12.73 11.62
N ALA A 77 -12.63 12.75 10.66
CA ALA A 77 -11.21 12.85 10.97
C ALA A 77 -10.91 14.32 11.31
N GLU A 78 -10.07 14.54 12.31
CA GLU A 78 -9.76 15.89 12.75
C GLU A 78 -8.75 16.53 11.78
N PRO A 79 -8.96 17.79 11.35
CA PRO A 79 -8.05 18.44 10.43
C PRO A 79 -6.72 18.74 11.11
N THR A 80 -5.61 18.59 10.38
CA THR A 80 -4.32 19.18 10.75
C THR A 80 -4.07 20.45 9.93
N PRO A 81 -2.98 21.21 10.18
CA PRO A 81 -2.63 22.34 9.33
C PRO A 81 -2.43 21.98 7.85
N HIS A 82 -2.09 20.73 7.52
CA HIS A 82 -1.94 20.28 6.15
C HIS A 82 -3.23 19.59 5.65
N PRO A 83 -3.79 19.97 4.47
CA PRO A 83 -5.09 19.48 4.02
C PRO A 83 -5.15 17.99 3.66
N LEU A 84 -3.99 17.36 3.42
CA LEU A 84 -3.90 15.91 3.15
C LEU A 84 -3.60 15.07 4.39
N ILE A 85 -3.37 15.70 5.55
CA ILE A 85 -3.07 14.97 6.78
C ILE A 85 -4.19 15.22 7.77
N HIS A 86 -4.73 14.14 8.29
CA HIS A 86 -5.82 14.16 9.26
C HIS A 86 -5.43 13.36 10.49
N GLU A 87 -5.96 13.76 11.64
CA GLU A 87 -5.88 13.00 12.86
C GLU A 87 -7.06 12.02 12.96
N ILE A 88 -6.73 10.76 13.16
CA ILE A 88 -7.67 9.66 13.28
C ILE A 88 -8.00 9.50 14.76
N THR A 89 -9.28 9.62 15.09
CA THR A 89 -9.77 9.52 16.46
C THR A 89 -10.68 8.30 16.61
N PRO A 90 -11.05 7.91 17.84
CA PRO A 90 -12.08 6.91 18.10
C PRO A 90 -13.44 7.21 17.46
N HIS A 91 -13.68 8.44 16.99
CA HIS A 91 -14.92 8.86 16.33
C HIS A 91 -14.85 8.83 14.81
N THR A 92 -13.65 8.82 14.22
CA THR A 92 -13.45 8.82 12.77
C THR A 92 -14.15 7.63 12.13
N GLN A 93 -14.80 7.86 11.00
CA GLN A 93 -15.50 6.85 10.22
C GLN A 93 -14.89 6.82 8.82
N ARG A 94 -15.07 5.72 8.10
CA ARG A 94 -14.76 5.70 6.66
C ARG A 94 -15.89 5.07 5.88
N SER A 95 -16.04 5.38 4.60
CA SER A 95 -16.99 4.70 3.73
C SER A 95 -16.34 4.15 2.47
N VAL A 96 -16.84 3.01 2.04
CA VAL A 96 -16.50 2.38 0.76
C VAL A 96 -17.80 2.36 -0.05
N GLN A 97 -17.84 3.06 -1.19
CA GLN A 97 -19.02 3.08 -2.07
C GLN A 97 -20.32 3.43 -1.31
N GLY A 98 -20.27 4.44 -0.43
CA GLY A 98 -21.39 4.89 0.40
C GLY A 98 -21.71 4.00 1.62
N LYS A 99 -21.11 2.82 1.75
CA LYS A 99 -21.25 1.99 2.96
C LYS A 99 -20.33 2.49 4.06
N LEU A 100 -20.91 3.04 5.11
CA LEU A 100 -20.19 3.51 6.30
C LEU A 100 -19.59 2.35 7.10
N MET A 101 -18.39 2.56 7.61
CA MET A 101 -17.61 1.64 8.43
C MET A 101 -17.03 2.38 9.64
N THR A 102 -17.18 1.76 10.81
CA THR A 102 -16.64 2.24 12.08
C THR A 102 -15.60 1.30 12.67
N GLN A 103 -15.22 0.26 11.94
CA GLN A 103 -14.28 -0.77 12.38
C GLN A 103 -13.19 -0.89 11.32
N PHE A 104 -12.04 -0.28 11.60
CA PHE A 104 -10.85 -0.32 10.75
C PHE A 104 -9.58 -0.09 11.58
N PRO A 105 -8.43 -0.65 11.15
CA PRO A 105 -7.22 -0.72 11.97
C PRO A 105 -6.78 0.61 12.59
N GLU A 106 -6.77 1.68 11.80
CA GLU A 106 -6.30 3.02 12.20
C GLU A 106 -7.13 3.57 13.36
N ARG A 107 -8.46 3.40 13.32
CA ARG A 107 -9.36 3.82 14.40
C ARG A 107 -9.19 2.96 15.64
N VAL A 108 -8.97 1.66 15.48
CA VAL A 108 -8.71 0.77 16.63
C VAL A 108 -7.39 1.15 17.28
N LEU A 109 -6.37 1.45 16.50
CA LEU A 109 -5.11 1.97 17.02
C LEU A 109 -5.33 3.27 17.81
N ALA A 110 -6.13 4.20 17.29
CA ALA A 110 -6.48 5.43 18.00
C ALA A 110 -7.25 5.18 19.31
N GLN A 111 -8.08 4.13 19.38
CA GLN A 111 -8.80 3.75 20.60
C GLN A 111 -7.88 3.22 21.70
N PHE A 112 -6.75 2.63 21.34
CA PHE A 112 -5.79 2.03 22.26
C PHE A 112 -4.45 2.78 22.24
N ALA A 113 -4.42 4.03 21.75
CA ALA A 113 -3.19 4.79 21.56
C ALA A 113 -2.41 4.97 22.88
N GLU A 114 -3.12 5.29 23.97
CA GLU A 114 -2.54 5.45 25.31
C GLU A 114 -1.84 4.17 25.80
N ASP A 115 -2.43 2.99 25.56
CA ASP A 115 -1.87 1.70 25.97
C ASP A 115 -0.50 1.41 25.32
N PHE A 116 -0.23 2.05 24.18
CA PHE A 116 1.01 1.90 23.41
C PHE A 116 1.92 3.14 23.47
N GLY A 117 1.58 4.16 24.27
CA GLY A 117 2.35 5.41 24.34
C GLY A 117 2.32 6.22 23.03
N ILE A 118 1.27 6.06 22.24
CA ILE A 118 1.04 6.83 21.01
C ILE A 118 0.32 8.13 21.39
N ASP A 119 0.93 9.25 21.03
CA ASP A 119 0.38 10.59 21.25
C ASP A 119 -0.70 10.91 20.21
N ARG A 120 -0.44 10.57 18.94
CA ARG A 120 -1.35 10.85 17.81
C ARG A 120 -1.37 9.72 16.81
N VAL A 121 -2.57 9.40 16.32
CA VAL A 121 -2.74 8.54 15.14
C VAL A 121 -3.15 9.45 13.97
N LEU A 122 -2.36 9.43 12.92
CA LEU A 122 -2.49 10.28 11.76
C LEU A 122 -2.82 9.44 10.53
N GLY A 123 -3.39 10.09 9.53
CA GLY A 123 -3.59 9.52 8.22
C GLY A 123 -3.20 10.52 7.15
N ILE A 124 -2.44 10.06 6.15
CA ILE A 124 -2.06 10.86 4.98
C ILE A 124 -2.82 10.40 3.74
N SER A 125 -3.51 11.33 3.08
CA SER A 125 -4.41 11.03 1.97
C SER A 125 -3.68 10.91 0.63
N MET A 126 -4.03 9.88 -0.12
CA MET A 126 -3.56 9.66 -1.50
C MET A 126 -4.30 10.52 -2.55
N LYS A 127 -5.28 11.35 -2.15
CA LYS A 127 -6.16 12.11 -3.06
C LYS A 127 -5.43 13.02 -4.05
N SER A 128 -4.19 13.42 -3.75
CA SER A 128 -3.35 14.26 -4.62
C SER A 128 -2.15 13.51 -5.18
N GLY A 129 -2.26 12.18 -5.32
CA GLY A 129 -1.21 11.34 -5.88
C GLY A 129 0.03 11.25 -4.98
N SER A 130 1.05 10.58 -5.50
CA SER A 130 2.34 10.45 -4.80
C SER A 130 3.06 11.79 -4.69
N ARG A 131 2.88 12.71 -5.66
CA ARG A 131 3.45 14.07 -5.60
C ARG A 131 2.88 14.90 -4.46
N GLY A 132 1.54 14.91 -4.31
CA GLY A 132 0.89 15.63 -3.22
C GLY A 132 1.23 15.03 -1.85
N MET A 133 1.37 13.70 -1.78
CA MET A 133 1.78 13.01 -0.57
C MET A 133 3.23 13.34 -0.16
N ALA A 134 4.15 13.37 -1.13
CA ALA A 134 5.54 13.78 -0.92
C ALA A 134 5.64 15.20 -0.35
N GLU A 135 4.90 16.14 -0.93
CA GLU A 135 4.88 17.53 -0.46
C GLU A 135 4.25 17.64 0.93
N ALA A 136 3.15 16.94 1.18
CA ALA A 136 2.49 16.90 2.49
C ALA A 136 3.43 16.39 3.58
N LEU A 137 4.10 15.27 3.35
CA LEU A 137 5.01 14.66 4.30
C LEU A 137 6.22 15.57 4.57
N ALA A 138 6.79 16.18 3.53
CA ALA A 138 7.90 17.12 3.66
C ALA A 138 7.51 18.37 4.46
N GLN A 139 6.35 18.98 4.18
CA GLN A 139 5.86 20.14 4.94
C GLN A 139 5.57 19.78 6.40
N PHE A 140 4.93 18.63 6.63
CA PHE A 140 4.55 18.19 7.96
C PHE A 140 5.76 17.90 8.86
N THR A 141 6.78 17.26 8.31
CA THR A 141 8.05 16.99 9.03
C THR A 141 8.89 18.26 9.21
N ALA A 142 8.96 19.13 8.19
CA ALA A 142 9.72 20.39 8.25
C ALA A 142 9.17 21.41 9.24
N ALA A 143 7.90 21.29 9.65
CA ALA A 143 7.30 22.12 10.70
C ALA A 143 7.97 21.93 12.08
N GLY A 144 8.93 21.00 12.21
CA GLY A 144 9.81 20.86 13.37
C GLY A 144 9.19 20.09 14.53
N SER A 145 8.04 19.44 14.33
CA SER A 145 7.40 18.62 15.36
C SER A 145 7.98 17.22 15.49
N HIS A 146 8.74 16.75 14.50
CA HIS A 146 9.27 15.40 14.46
C HIS A 146 10.78 15.40 14.18
N ASP A 147 11.53 14.61 14.94
CA ASP A 147 13.00 14.56 14.86
C ASP A 147 13.54 13.31 14.18
N LEU A 148 12.65 12.38 13.81
CA LEU A 148 12.95 11.14 13.12
C LEU A 148 11.71 10.70 12.34
N VAL A 149 11.91 10.16 11.15
CA VAL A 149 10.91 9.31 10.48
C VAL A 149 11.35 7.86 10.58
N LEU A 150 10.47 7.00 11.12
CA LEU A 150 10.63 5.55 11.12
C LEU A 150 9.59 4.95 10.17
N ALA A 151 9.98 4.59 8.96
CA ALA A 151 9.10 4.00 7.96
C ALA A 151 9.12 2.47 8.05
N CYS A 152 7.95 1.86 8.23
CA CYS A 152 7.78 0.44 8.49
C CYS A 152 6.90 -0.20 7.42
N ASP A 153 7.42 -1.22 6.74
CA ASP A 153 6.66 -2.09 5.85
C ASP A 153 6.64 -3.52 6.42
N ILE A 154 5.49 -4.18 6.28
CA ILE A 154 5.28 -5.58 6.65
C ILE A 154 4.90 -6.38 5.41
N GLY A 155 5.74 -7.33 5.03
CA GLY A 155 5.56 -8.11 3.80
C GLY A 155 6.72 -7.95 2.81
N GLY A 156 7.24 -6.73 2.67
CA GLY A 156 8.44 -6.47 1.88
C GLY A 156 8.18 -5.89 0.48
N ASP A 157 6.93 -5.60 0.14
CA ASP A 157 6.58 -5.02 -1.16
C ASP A 157 7.15 -3.62 -1.35
N PHE A 158 7.46 -2.90 -0.25
CA PHE A 158 8.17 -1.63 -0.30
C PHE A 158 9.51 -1.71 -1.05
N ILE A 159 10.24 -2.82 -0.88
CA ILE A 159 11.54 -3.07 -1.51
C ILE A 159 11.45 -3.97 -2.74
N ALA A 160 10.26 -4.17 -3.32
CA ALA A 160 10.06 -5.00 -4.50
C ALA A 160 11.03 -4.62 -5.64
N VAL A 161 11.50 -5.63 -6.38
CA VAL A 161 12.34 -5.44 -7.57
C VAL A 161 11.48 -5.35 -8.84
N PRO A 162 11.96 -4.72 -9.93
CA PRO A 162 11.22 -4.60 -11.20
C PRO A 162 10.69 -5.91 -11.77
N GLU A 163 11.42 -7.01 -11.52
CA GLU A 163 11.09 -8.36 -11.96
C GLU A 163 9.89 -8.96 -11.20
N ASN A 164 9.48 -8.36 -10.07
CA ASN A 164 8.38 -8.83 -9.27
C ASN A 164 7.02 -8.37 -9.81
N HIS A 165 6.39 -9.25 -10.61
CA HIS A 165 5.04 -9.07 -11.12
C HIS A 165 3.97 -9.78 -10.26
N HIS A 166 4.33 -10.26 -9.07
CA HIS A 166 3.45 -11.06 -8.22
C HIS A 166 2.71 -10.28 -7.14
N VAL A 167 3.09 -9.01 -6.93
CA VAL A 167 2.41 -8.07 -6.02
C VAL A 167 0.91 -7.94 -6.30
N LEU A 168 0.16 -7.74 -5.23
CA LEU A 168 -1.28 -7.66 -5.14
C LEU A 168 -1.77 -6.30 -4.66
N SER A 169 -0.98 -5.57 -3.86
CA SER A 169 -1.33 -4.23 -3.37
C SER A 169 -0.14 -3.26 -3.32
N PRO A 170 0.51 -2.95 -4.45
CA PRO A 170 1.71 -2.14 -4.46
C PRO A 170 1.48 -0.61 -4.45
N MET A 171 0.23 -0.14 -4.52
CA MET A 171 -0.05 1.28 -4.75
C MET A 171 0.36 2.15 -3.56
N MET A 172 0.03 1.74 -2.34
CA MET A 172 0.38 2.50 -1.13
C MET A 172 1.89 2.55 -0.92
N ASP A 173 2.56 1.41 -1.05
CA ASP A 173 4.01 1.30 -0.95
C ASP A 173 4.73 2.15 -1.99
N GLY A 174 4.26 2.10 -3.24
CA GLY A 174 4.79 2.92 -4.33
C GLY A 174 4.65 4.42 -4.06
N TYR A 175 3.48 4.85 -3.58
CA TYR A 175 3.25 6.26 -3.21
C TYR A 175 4.18 6.68 -2.09
N MET A 176 4.28 5.86 -1.03
CA MET A 176 5.08 6.18 0.15
C MET A 176 6.56 6.19 -0.17
N LEU A 177 7.03 5.29 -1.05
CA LEU A 177 8.41 5.31 -1.51
C LEU A 177 8.76 6.59 -2.27
N VAL A 178 7.89 7.10 -3.13
CA VAL A 178 8.08 8.42 -3.78
C VAL A 178 8.17 9.52 -2.72
N ALA A 179 7.27 9.53 -1.75
CA ALA A 179 7.26 10.52 -0.67
C ALA A 179 8.52 10.47 0.20
N LEU A 180 8.97 9.26 0.57
CA LEU A 180 10.14 9.04 1.39
C LEU A 180 11.45 9.37 0.67
N ARG A 181 11.55 9.10 -0.64
CA ARG A 181 12.69 9.55 -1.46
C ARG A 181 12.78 11.07 -1.49
N ALA A 182 11.66 11.75 -1.77
CA ALA A 182 11.62 13.21 -1.77
C ALA A 182 12.01 13.79 -0.39
N LEU A 183 11.60 13.14 0.70
CA LEU A 183 11.98 13.53 2.06
C LEU A 183 13.49 13.33 2.32
N GLN A 184 14.05 12.19 1.91
CA GLN A 184 15.48 11.88 2.02
C GLN A 184 16.33 12.90 1.25
N GLU A 185 15.97 13.17 0.00
CA GLU A 185 16.65 14.15 -0.87
C GLU A 185 16.65 15.56 -0.27
N ARG A 186 15.55 15.96 0.38
CA ARG A 186 15.44 17.25 1.06
C ARG A 186 16.18 17.29 2.40
N SER A 187 16.59 16.14 2.95
CA SER A 187 17.32 16.03 4.22
C SER A 187 16.64 16.77 5.38
N VAL A 188 15.30 16.71 5.44
CA VAL A 188 14.49 17.46 6.43
C VAL A 188 14.71 16.94 7.85
N CYS A 189 14.75 15.62 8.02
CA CYS A 189 15.04 14.94 9.28
C CYS A 189 15.72 13.59 9.00
N PRO A 190 16.39 12.98 9.99
CA PRO A 190 16.84 11.60 9.89
C PRO A 190 15.68 10.66 9.54
N ILE A 191 15.98 9.64 8.72
CA ILE A 191 15.04 8.58 8.36
C ILE A 191 15.69 7.22 8.65
N VAL A 192 14.88 6.30 9.17
CA VAL A 192 15.18 4.88 9.29
C VAL A 192 14.05 4.11 8.63
N TYR A 193 14.41 3.14 7.80
CA TYR A 193 13.49 2.24 7.14
C TYR A 193 13.57 0.87 7.82
N GLY A 194 12.42 0.23 8.01
CA GLY A 194 12.29 -1.10 8.57
C GLY A 194 11.36 -1.94 7.73
N VAL A 195 11.85 -3.09 7.28
CA VAL A 195 11.02 -4.12 6.62
C VAL A 195 11.07 -5.40 7.43
N PHE A 196 9.93 -6.06 7.60
CA PHE A 196 9.86 -7.33 8.32
C PHE A 196 8.68 -8.19 7.85
N GLY A 197 8.64 -9.46 8.27
CA GLY A 197 7.63 -10.40 7.80
C GLY A 197 7.72 -10.62 6.29
N LEU A 198 8.95 -10.67 5.74
CA LEU A 198 9.18 -10.73 4.30
C LEU A 198 8.49 -11.96 3.67
N GLY A 199 7.62 -11.71 2.68
CA GLY A 199 6.82 -12.71 1.98
C GLY A 199 5.50 -13.09 2.67
N THR A 200 5.23 -12.63 3.90
CA THR A 200 4.00 -13.00 4.64
C THR A 200 2.71 -12.46 4.00
N ASP A 201 2.82 -11.48 3.12
CA ASP A 201 1.77 -10.94 2.27
C ASP A 201 1.34 -11.89 1.14
N GLY A 202 2.17 -12.89 0.82
CA GLY A 202 1.97 -13.81 -0.29
C GLY A 202 2.33 -13.22 -1.65
N GLU A 203 3.03 -12.09 -1.68
CA GLU A 203 3.25 -11.28 -2.86
C GLU A 203 4.61 -11.58 -3.50
N THR A 204 5.69 -11.53 -2.73
CA THR A 204 7.07 -11.60 -3.27
C THR A 204 7.74 -12.96 -3.03
N PRO A 205 8.06 -13.75 -4.08
CA PRO A 205 8.75 -15.04 -3.93
C PRO A 205 10.16 -14.92 -3.31
N PRO A 206 10.65 -15.97 -2.62
CA PRO A 206 11.94 -15.91 -1.92
C PRO A 206 13.16 -15.48 -2.74
N PRO A 207 13.34 -15.90 -4.01
CA PRO A 207 14.46 -15.42 -4.82
C PRO A 207 14.42 -13.91 -5.07
N LEU A 208 13.23 -13.33 -5.23
CA LEU A 208 13.07 -11.90 -5.46
C LEU A 208 13.21 -11.10 -4.17
N LEU A 209 12.88 -11.67 -3.00
CA LEU A 209 13.19 -11.08 -1.69
C LEU A 209 14.70 -11.02 -1.45
N ALA A 210 15.42 -12.11 -1.77
CA ALA A 210 16.88 -12.14 -1.66
C ALA A 210 17.53 -11.11 -2.58
N GLU A 211 17.01 -10.98 -3.80
CA GLU A 211 17.45 -9.97 -4.75
C GLU A 211 17.18 -8.56 -4.24
N ALA A 212 15.97 -8.27 -3.75
CA ALA A 212 15.60 -6.98 -3.16
C ALA A 212 16.56 -6.55 -2.05
N LEU A 213 16.81 -7.44 -1.07
CA LEU A 213 17.75 -7.16 0.02
C LEU A 213 19.18 -6.96 -0.49
N SER A 214 19.60 -7.71 -1.51
CA SER A 214 20.96 -7.59 -2.07
C SER A 214 21.22 -6.28 -2.81
N ARG A 215 20.16 -5.58 -3.25
CA ARG A 215 20.26 -4.28 -3.92
C ARG A 215 20.42 -3.12 -2.92
N LEU A 216 20.10 -3.34 -1.64
CA LEU A 216 20.26 -2.33 -0.60
C LEU A 216 21.75 -2.10 -0.30
N PRO A 217 22.21 -0.83 -0.16
CA PRO A 217 23.64 -0.54 0.02
C PRO A 217 24.22 -1.12 1.32
N GLU A 218 23.49 -0.94 2.43
CA GLU A 218 23.82 -1.45 3.76
C GLU A 218 22.52 -1.87 4.45
N VAL A 219 22.52 -3.03 5.12
CA VAL A 219 21.35 -3.55 5.83
C VAL A 219 21.77 -4.14 7.17
N HIS A 220 21.08 -3.72 8.22
CA HIS A 220 21.16 -4.36 9.53
C HIS A 220 20.05 -5.40 9.64
N GLU A 221 20.42 -6.64 9.93
CA GLU A 221 19.49 -7.73 10.21
C GLU A 221 19.38 -7.96 11.71
N GLY A 222 18.15 -8.06 12.21
CA GLY A 222 17.86 -8.48 13.58
C GLY A 222 16.74 -9.51 13.67
N THR A 223 16.55 -10.05 14.87
CA THR A 223 15.50 -11.04 15.16
C THR A 223 14.59 -10.51 16.27
N PHE A 224 13.29 -10.67 16.07
CA PHE A 224 12.29 -10.34 17.08
C PHE A 224 12.41 -11.24 18.31
N ASP A 225 12.19 -10.65 19.48
CA ASP A 225 12.03 -11.39 20.72
C ASP A 225 10.58 -11.90 20.85
N PRO A 226 10.33 -13.22 20.84
CA PRO A 226 8.98 -13.74 20.99
C PRO A 226 8.32 -13.27 22.29
N THR A 227 9.10 -13.07 23.36
CA THR A 227 8.57 -12.68 24.67
C THR A 227 8.11 -11.23 24.70
N LEU A 228 8.82 -10.33 23.99
CA LEU A 228 8.43 -8.93 23.86
C LEU A 228 7.20 -8.75 22.96
N ILE A 229 7.08 -9.60 21.94
CA ILE A 229 6.03 -9.50 20.92
C ILE A 229 4.72 -10.18 21.35
N ALA A 230 4.76 -11.19 22.22
CA ALA A 230 3.56 -11.93 22.65
C ALA A 230 2.39 -11.06 23.13
N PRO A 231 2.58 -9.98 23.93
CA PRO A 231 1.48 -9.09 24.31
C PRO A 231 0.83 -8.36 23.11
N LEU A 232 1.64 -7.93 22.14
CA LEU A 232 1.17 -7.28 20.92
C LEU A 232 0.43 -8.25 20.01
N ALA A 233 0.90 -9.50 19.92
CA ALA A 233 0.20 -10.56 19.21
C ALA A 233 -1.18 -10.85 19.84
N ALA A 234 -1.26 -10.87 21.16
CA ALA A 234 -2.53 -11.03 21.88
C ALA A 234 -3.48 -9.85 21.63
N PHE A 235 -2.97 -8.62 21.62
CA PHE A 235 -3.74 -7.45 21.22
C PHE A 235 -4.27 -7.58 19.79
N HIS A 236 -3.42 -7.92 18.83
CA HIS A 236 -3.81 -8.09 17.43
C HIS A 236 -4.95 -9.12 17.28
N ARG A 237 -4.78 -10.31 17.88
CA ARG A 237 -5.77 -11.39 17.84
C ARG A 237 -7.10 -11.02 18.47
N THR A 238 -7.08 -10.28 19.57
CA THR A 238 -8.30 -9.97 20.34
C THR A 238 -9.00 -8.70 19.87
N ARG A 239 -8.27 -7.73 19.29
CA ARG A 239 -8.81 -6.41 18.92
C ARG A 239 -8.82 -6.16 17.42
N MET A 240 -7.80 -6.59 16.69
CA MET A 240 -7.67 -6.28 15.25
C MET A 240 -8.31 -7.35 14.36
N GLU A 241 -8.00 -8.62 14.57
CA GLU A 241 -8.50 -9.72 13.72
C GLU A 241 -10.04 -9.79 13.62
N PRO A 242 -10.83 -9.60 14.70
CA PRO A 242 -12.29 -9.63 14.61
C PRO A 242 -12.87 -8.51 13.73
N ILE A 243 -12.11 -7.43 13.56
CA ILE A 243 -12.49 -6.26 12.76
C ILE A 243 -12.00 -6.42 11.32
N ARG A 244 -10.72 -6.76 11.16
CA ARG A 244 -10.06 -6.95 9.88
C ARG A 244 -8.95 -7.97 10.01
N TYR A 245 -9.25 -9.22 9.70
CA TYR A 245 -8.22 -10.24 9.58
C TYR A 245 -7.21 -9.85 8.49
N SER A 246 -5.93 -9.86 8.88
CA SER A 246 -4.78 -9.62 8.01
C SER A 246 -3.92 -10.87 8.01
N ARG A 247 -3.78 -11.52 6.85
CA ARG A 247 -2.94 -12.72 6.77
C ARG A 247 -1.47 -12.38 6.95
N THR A 248 -1.01 -11.28 6.36
CA THR A 248 0.35 -10.74 6.52
C THR A 248 0.71 -10.60 8.00
N ALA A 249 -0.15 -9.94 8.79
CA ALA A 249 0.09 -9.76 10.21
C ALA A 249 -0.01 -11.08 11.00
N ASP A 250 -1.01 -11.93 10.72
CA ASP A 250 -1.14 -13.24 11.38
C ASP A 250 0.09 -14.12 11.14
N TYR A 251 0.57 -14.24 9.89
CA TYR A 251 1.72 -15.06 9.57
C TYR A 251 3.02 -14.47 10.12
N THR A 252 3.22 -13.16 10.03
CA THR A 252 4.36 -12.49 10.68
C THR A 252 4.39 -12.76 12.19
N LEU A 253 3.24 -12.63 12.88
CA LEU A 253 3.16 -12.91 14.31
C LEU A 253 3.43 -14.39 14.62
N ARG A 254 2.92 -15.30 13.80
CA ARG A 254 3.18 -16.74 13.94
C ARG A 254 4.66 -17.06 13.80
N GLU A 255 5.32 -16.53 12.77
CA GLU A 255 6.75 -16.70 12.56
C GLU A 255 7.58 -16.18 13.74
N ILE A 256 7.27 -14.97 14.23
CA ILE A 256 7.93 -14.39 15.42
C ILE A 256 7.73 -15.26 16.66
N LEU A 257 6.52 -15.80 16.86
CA LEU A 257 6.18 -16.61 18.03
C LEU A 257 6.57 -18.08 17.90
N GLY A 258 7.12 -18.50 16.75
CA GLY A 258 7.42 -19.91 16.47
C GLY A 258 6.17 -20.78 16.31
N GLU A 259 5.03 -20.18 16.00
CA GLU A 259 3.80 -20.88 15.68
C GLU A 259 3.83 -21.33 14.21
N GLY A 260 3.62 -22.61 13.94
CA GLY A 260 3.62 -23.11 12.56
C GLY A 260 2.46 -22.53 11.72
N HIS A 261 2.68 -22.41 10.42
CA HIS A 261 1.66 -22.15 9.39
C HIS A 261 1.96 -22.98 8.13
N PRO A 262 1.00 -23.15 7.21
CA PRO A 262 1.23 -23.86 5.96
C PRO A 262 2.35 -23.21 5.12
N ASN A 263 3.18 -24.05 4.49
CA ASN A 263 4.17 -23.64 3.49
C ASN A 263 4.29 -24.75 2.42
N PRO A 264 3.86 -24.53 1.16
CA PRO A 264 3.27 -23.29 0.67
C PRO A 264 1.91 -22.99 1.33
N ALA A 265 1.57 -21.70 1.47
CA ALA A 265 0.25 -21.27 1.89
C ALA A 265 -0.63 -20.88 0.71
N GLU A 266 -1.94 -21.06 0.89
CA GLU A 266 -2.94 -20.68 -0.11
C GLU A 266 -3.36 -19.22 0.07
N TYR A 267 -3.05 -18.39 -0.93
CA TYR A 267 -3.51 -17.01 -1.09
C TYR A 267 -4.62 -16.89 -2.11
N ARG A 268 -5.29 -15.74 -2.10
CA ARG A 268 -6.37 -15.44 -3.04
C ARG A 268 -6.38 -13.99 -3.45
N ALA A 269 -6.38 -13.75 -4.75
CA ALA A 269 -6.82 -12.47 -5.31
C ALA A 269 -8.34 -12.36 -5.18
N ARG A 270 -8.86 -11.13 -5.01
CA ARG A 270 -10.29 -10.86 -4.89
C ARG A 270 -10.69 -9.77 -5.88
N PHE A 271 -11.84 -9.96 -6.54
CA PHE A 271 -12.39 -8.97 -7.45
C PHE A 271 -13.90 -8.83 -7.23
N HIS A 272 -14.38 -7.61 -7.03
CA HIS A 272 -15.78 -7.33 -6.68
C HIS A 272 -16.51 -6.71 -7.86
N THR A 273 -17.51 -7.36 -8.43
CA THR A 273 -18.35 -6.77 -9.50
C THR A 273 -19.76 -6.45 -8.99
N LYS A 274 -20.46 -5.56 -9.68
CA LYS A 274 -21.88 -5.28 -9.43
C LYS A 274 -22.61 -5.09 -10.77
N PRO A 275 -23.08 -6.16 -11.43
CA PRO A 275 -23.63 -6.07 -12.78
C PRO A 275 -24.97 -5.32 -12.87
N ASP A 276 -25.71 -5.20 -11.76
CA ASP A 276 -26.99 -4.51 -11.70
C ASP A 276 -27.12 -3.74 -10.37
N LYS A 277 -27.86 -2.63 -10.37
CA LYS A 277 -28.04 -1.76 -9.19
C LYS A 277 -28.74 -2.49 -8.04
N GLU A 278 -29.73 -3.30 -8.38
CA GLU A 278 -30.58 -4.02 -7.44
C GLU A 278 -29.99 -5.39 -7.07
N ALA A 279 -29.04 -5.90 -7.85
CA ALA A 279 -28.36 -7.15 -7.55
C ALA A 279 -27.31 -6.99 -6.43
N PRO A 280 -27.08 -8.04 -5.63
CA PRO A 280 -25.94 -8.08 -4.73
C PRO A 280 -24.63 -8.05 -5.51
N SER A 281 -23.59 -7.44 -4.94
CA SER A 281 -22.24 -7.51 -5.50
C SER A 281 -21.77 -8.97 -5.57
N LYS A 282 -21.11 -9.36 -6.66
CA LYS A 282 -20.44 -10.65 -6.77
C LYS A 282 -18.98 -10.52 -6.35
N VAL A 283 -18.41 -11.62 -5.89
CA VAL A 283 -16.99 -11.70 -5.50
C VAL A 283 -16.36 -12.89 -6.20
N TYR A 284 -15.30 -12.62 -6.95
CA TYR A 284 -14.47 -13.61 -7.62
C TYR A 284 -13.20 -13.85 -6.82
N TYR A 285 -12.73 -15.09 -6.81
CA TYR A 285 -11.51 -15.50 -6.14
C TYR A 285 -10.55 -16.16 -7.14
N GLY A 286 -9.29 -15.73 -7.13
CA GLY A 286 -8.19 -16.37 -7.85
C GLY A 286 -7.22 -16.97 -6.84
N PRO A 287 -7.34 -18.26 -6.48
CA PRO A 287 -6.45 -18.90 -5.53
C PRO A 287 -5.07 -19.14 -6.14
N PHE A 288 -4.02 -18.99 -5.33
CA PHE A 288 -2.65 -19.32 -5.72
C PHE A 288 -1.86 -19.75 -4.50
N LEU A 289 -0.78 -20.50 -4.72
CA LEU A 289 0.13 -20.93 -3.66
C LEU A 289 1.30 -19.95 -3.57
N HIS A 290 1.75 -19.69 -2.34
CA HIS A 290 2.94 -18.90 -2.06
C HIS A 290 3.88 -19.70 -1.15
N GLU A 291 5.14 -19.78 -1.55
CA GLU A 291 6.20 -20.44 -0.78
C GLU A 291 6.95 -19.40 0.06
N PHE A 292 7.12 -19.68 1.35
CA PHE A 292 7.94 -18.85 2.23
C PHE A 292 9.32 -19.46 2.42
N ASP A 293 10.28 -18.62 2.76
CA ASP A 293 11.61 -19.07 3.12
C ASP A 293 11.83 -18.89 4.64
N PRO A 294 12.06 -19.99 5.38
CA PRO A 294 12.33 -19.93 6.82
C PRO A 294 13.51 -19.03 7.21
N GLN A 295 14.40 -18.68 6.28
CA GLN A 295 15.48 -17.73 6.54
C GLN A 295 14.97 -16.33 6.94
N TYR A 296 13.73 -15.97 6.57
CA TYR A 296 13.15 -14.66 6.88
C TYR A 296 12.27 -14.64 8.13
N TYR A 297 11.97 -15.81 8.70
CA TYR A 297 11.00 -15.94 9.79
C TYR A 297 11.43 -15.17 11.04
N GLY A 298 10.54 -14.30 11.52
CA GLY A 298 10.78 -13.50 12.73
C GLY A 298 11.97 -12.55 12.64
N ARG A 299 12.42 -12.22 11.42
CA ARG A 299 13.50 -11.24 11.18
C ARG A 299 12.95 -9.87 10.83
N TYR A 300 13.75 -8.86 11.12
CA TYR A 300 13.55 -7.49 10.64
C TYR A 300 14.85 -6.98 10.02
N TYR A 301 14.71 -6.07 9.06
CA TYR A 301 15.82 -5.47 8.33
C TYR A 301 15.70 -3.96 8.42
N LEU A 302 16.77 -3.31 8.86
CA LEU A 302 16.86 -1.87 8.96
C LEU A 302 17.89 -1.33 7.98
N PHE A 303 17.58 -0.20 7.37
CA PHE A 303 18.49 0.55 6.51
C PHE A 303 18.14 2.03 6.60
N ASP A 304 19.02 2.89 6.11
CA ASP A 304 18.87 4.34 6.22
C ASP A 304 19.09 5.10 4.92
N ASP A 305 19.07 4.37 3.79
CA ASP A 305 19.18 4.91 2.43
C ASP A 305 18.32 4.12 1.44
N LEU A 306 17.59 4.83 0.57
CA LEU A 306 16.75 4.28 -0.50
C LEU A 306 17.43 4.13 -1.86
N GLU A 307 18.72 4.47 -2.04
CA GLU A 307 19.41 4.43 -3.35
C GLU A 307 19.26 3.08 -4.07
N GLY A 308 19.24 1.97 -3.32
CA GLY A 308 19.12 0.61 -3.85
C GLY A 308 17.69 0.12 -4.11
N VAL A 309 16.67 0.81 -3.61
CA VAL A 309 15.27 0.37 -3.75
C VAL A 309 14.78 0.71 -5.15
N GLN A 310 14.29 -0.27 -5.91
CA GLN A 310 13.85 -0.10 -7.31
C GLN A 310 12.44 -0.63 -7.56
N ASN A 311 11.52 -0.31 -6.65
CA ASN A 311 10.13 -0.70 -6.77
C ASN A 311 9.50 -0.10 -8.05
N PRO A 312 9.05 -0.93 -9.01
CA PRO A 312 8.52 -0.45 -10.30
C PRO A 312 7.17 0.27 -10.17
N TYR A 313 6.53 0.19 -9.00
CA TYR A 313 5.23 0.81 -8.70
C TYR A 313 5.38 2.17 -8.01
N ALA A 314 6.61 2.57 -7.66
CA ALA A 314 6.93 3.88 -7.10
C ALA A 314 6.96 4.95 -8.19
N ILE A 315 5.76 5.33 -8.62
CA ILE A 315 5.51 6.22 -9.75
C ILE A 315 5.09 7.59 -9.25
N GLU A 316 5.69 8.63 -9.81
CA GLU A 316 5.22 9.99 -9.63
C GLU A 316 3.89 10.21 -10.37
N CYS A 317 2.87 10.63 -9.64
CA CYS A 317 1.55 10.91 -10.18
C CYS A 317 0.86 12.02 -9.37
N GLY A 318 -0.09 12.71 -10.03
CA GLY A 318 -0.98 13.69 -9.40
C GLY A 318 -2.26 13.09 -8.81
N ASN A 319 -2.60 11.84 -9.16
CA ASN A 319 -3.77 11.13 -8.65
C ASN A 319 -3.66 9.62 -8.95
N GLY A 320 -4.56 8.81 -8.38
CA GLY A 320 -4.57 7.36 -8.59
C GLY A 320 -4.95 6.91 -10.01
N LEU A 321 -5.65 7.73 -10.80
CA LEU A 321 -5.92 7.41 -12.20
C LEU A 321 -4.64 7.50 -13.06
N GLU A 322 -3.81 8.53 -12.86
CA GLU A 322 -2.49 8.64 -13.50
C GLU A 322 -1.58 7.48 -13.12
N TRP A 323 -1.58 7.05 -11.85
CA TRP A 323 -0.82 5.88 -11.42
C TRP A 323 -1.32 4.61 -12.13
N PHE A 324 -2.64 4.39 -12.14
CA PHE A 324 -3.27 3.24 -12.79
C PHE A 324 -2.87 3.11 -14.26
N LEU A 325 -2.91 4.22 -15.01
CA LEU A 325 -2.55 4.25 -16.42
C LEU A 325 -1.09 3.87 -16.69
N GLN A 326 -0.18 4.13 -15.74
CA GLN A 326 1.25 3.82 -15.88
C GLN A 326 1.58 2.37 -15.52
N VAL A 327 0.90 1.80 -14.53
CA VAL A 327 1.19 0.42 -14.08
C VAL A 327 0.39 -0.64 -14.82
N GLN A 328 -0.85 -0.32 -15.23
CA GLN A 328 -1.77 -1.33 -15.72
C GLN A 328 -1.63 -1.51 -17.24
N ASN A 329 -1.11 -2.67 -17.64
CA ASN A 329 -0.94 -3.04 -19.04
C ASN A 329 -1.34 -4.51 -19.28
N ALA A 330 -1.63 -4.86 -20.53
CA ALA A 330 -2.15 -6.17 -20.89
C ALA A 330 -1.12 -7.30 -20.73
N ARG A 331 0.18 -6.97 -20.66
CA ARG A 331 1.27 -7.92 -20.49
C ARG A 331 1.42 -8.38 -19.04
N THR A 332 1.46 -7.45 -18.08
CA THR A 332 1.67 -7.78 -16.68
C THR A 332 0.37 -8.12 -15.98
N ARG A 333 -0.74 -7.42 -16.30
CA ARG A 333 -2.04 -7.55 -15.64
C ARG A 333 -1.88 -7.69 -14.12
N ILE A 334 -1.15 -6.75 -13.52
CA ILE A 334 -0.89 -6.79 -12.09
C ILE A 334 -2.20 -6.70 -11.32
N ASN A 335 -2.19 -7.22 -10.09
CA ASN A 335 -3.25 -7.00 -9.15
C ASN A 335 -2.86 -5.82 -8.25
N HIS A 336 -3.79 -4.91 -8.00
CA HIS A 336 -3.59 -3.73 -7.18
C HIS A 336 -4.92 -3.25 -6.56
N GLU A 337 -4.85 -2.26 -5.69
CA GLU A 337 -5.94 -1.79 -4.83
C GLU A 337 -7.11 -1.21 -5.61
N LEU A 338 -6.86 -0.60 -6.77
CA LEU A 338 -7.93 -0.10 -7.63
C LEU A 338 -8.69 -1.21 -8.38
N ASN A 339 -8.15 -2.41 -8.58
CA ASN A 339 -8.86 -3.45 -9.34
C ASN A 339 -10.17 -3.82 -8.66
N GLY A 340 -11.27 -3.72 -9.40
CA GLY A 340 -12.60 -3.96 -8.87
C GLY A 340 -13.12 -2.87 -7.91
N GLN A 341 -12.47 -1.70 -7.86
CA GLN A 341 -12.94 -0.51 -7.17
C GLN A 341 -13.50 0.53 -8.16
N ALA A 342 -14.11 1.57 -7.61
CA ALA A 342 -14.56 2.73 -8.37
C ALA A 342 -14.20 4.03 -7.67
N TYR A 343 -13.89 5.04 -8.47
CA TYR A 343 -14.03 6.43 -8.04
C TYR A 343 -15.46 6.88 -8.32
N THR A 344 -16.03 7.63 -7.38
CA THR A 344 -17.42 8.11 -7.45
C THR A 344 -17.53 9.51 -8.07
N ASP A 345 -16.43 10.26 -8.15
CA ASP A 345 -16.36 11.57 -8.79
C ASP A 345 -15.05 11.74 -9.58
N VAL A 346 -15.04 11.18 -10.79
CA VAL A 346 -13.90 11.29 -11.71
C VAL A 346 -13.69 12.73 -12.19
N GLY A 347 -14.73 13.56 -12.20
CA GLY A 347 -14.60 14.97 -12.56
C GLY A 347 -13.81 15.75 -11.52
N GLN A 348 -13.93 15.43 -10.23
CA GLN A 348 -13.08 16.04 -9.21
C GLN A 348 -11.61 15.65 -9.41
N ILE A 349 -11.34 14.37 -9.70
CA ILE A 349 -9.99 13.85 -9.92
C ILE A 349 -9.34 14.50 -11.16
N LEU A 350 -10.11 14.63 -12.25
CA LEU A 350 -9.65 15.20 -13.52
C LEU A 350 -9.76 16.73 -13.59
N SER A 351 -10.28 17.39 -12.55
CA SER A 351 -10.65 18.81 -12.59
C SER A 351 -11.54 19.16 -13.80
N LEU A 352 -12.54 18.31 -14.07
CA LEU A 352 -13.41 18.37 -15.24
C LEU A 352 -14.88 18.48 -14.85
N GLU A 353 -15.45 19.69 -14.89
CA GLU A 353 -16.81 19.97 -14.38
C GLU A 353 -17.90 19.10 -15.02
N LYS A 354 -17.81 18.86 -16.34
CA LYS A 354 -18.78 18.01 -17.07
C LYS A 354 -18.80 16.55 -16.59
N ALA A 355 -17.80 16.14 -15.82
CA ALA A 355 -17.64 14.81 -15.25
C ALA A 355 -17.89 14.77 -13.73
N TRP A 356 -18.32 15.87 -13.10
CA TRP A 356 -18.62 15.87 -11.67
C TRP A 356 -19.74 14.91 -11.30
N GLY A 357 -19.55 14.22 -10.17
CA GLY A 357 -20.43 13.16 -9.70
C GLY A 357 -20.50 11.93 -10.61
N LYS A 358 -19.61 11.82 -11.60
CA LYS A 358 -19.53 10.65 -12.47
C LYS A 358 -18.56 9.62 -11.92
N SER A 359 -18.94 8.36 -12.04
CA SER A 359 -18.15 7.24 -11.53
C SER A 359 -17.32 6.54 -12.60
N ILE A 360 -16.12 6.10 -12.25
CA ILE A 360 -15.28 5.25 -13.09
C ILE A 360 -14.87 4.00 -12.31
N TYR A 361 -15.12 2.83 -12.90
CA TYR A 361 -14.82 1.53 -12.32
C TYR A 361 -13.62 0.86 -13.01
N PHE A 362 -12.71 0.26 -12.25
CA PHE A 362 -11.48 -0.36 -12.77
C PHE A 362 -11.68 -1.86 -13.00
N GLY A 363 -12.20 -2.19 -14.19
CA GLY A 363 -12.57 -3.53 -14.65
C GLY A 363 -11.44 -4.35 -15.27
N THR A 364 -10.25 -4.32 -14.68
CA THR A 364 -9.03 -4.96 -15.21
C THR A 364 -8.61 -6.16 -14.36
N PRO A 365 -9.21 -7.35 -14.52
CA PRO A 365 -8.83 -8.51 -13.72
C PRO A 365 -7.37 -8.93 -13.99
N SER A 366 -6.66 -9.30 -12.93
CA SER A 366 -5.25 -9.69 -12.98
C SER A 366 -5.03 -11.10 -13.53
N ASN A 367 -3.76 -11.45 -13.78
CA ASN A 367 -3.35 -12.80 -14.19
C ASN A 367 -3.57 -13.88 -13.11
N LYS A 368 -3.95 -13.51 -11.88
CA LYS A 368 -4.27 -14.44 -10.78
C LYS A 368 -5.63 -15.13 -10.96
N PHE A 369 -6.48 -14.62 -11.86
CA PHE A 369 -7.76 -15.24 -12.19
C PHE A 369 -7.60 -16.14 -13.42
N SER A 370 -8.33 -17.25 -13.46
CA SER A 370 -8.36 -18.09 -14.67
C SER A 370 -8.97 -17.31 -15.85
N PRO A 371 -8.64 -17.64 -17.11
CA PRO A 371 -9.20 -16.96 -18.28
C PRO A 371 -10.73 -16.93 -18.30
N ASP A 372 -11.40 -18.00 -17.86
CA ASP A 372 -12.86 -18.05 -17.77
C ASP A 372 -13.41 -17.09 -16.71
N VAL A 373 -12.73 -16.96 -15.56
CA VAL A 373 -13.11 -16.01 -14.51
C VAL A 373 -12.84 -14.57 -14.96
N GLN A 374 -11.73 -14.30 -15.62
CA GLN A 374 -11.44 -12.98 -16.21
C GLN A 374 -12.55 -12.58 -17.19
N LYS A 375 -12.96 -13.49 -18.07
CA LYS A 375 -14.07 -13.26 -19.00
C LYS A 375 -15.37 -12.94 -18.27
N GLN A 376 -15.73 -13.72 -17.25
CA GLN A 376 -16.94 -13.46 -16.46
C GLN A 376 -16.91 -12.11 -15.74
N ILE A 377 -15.75 -11.72 -15.19
CA ILE A 377 -15.56 -10.41 -14.58
C ILE A 377 -15.80 -9.32 -15.62
N VAL A 378 -15.18 -9.41 -16.79
CA VAL A 378 -15.32 -8.40 -17.86
C VAL A 378 -16.77 -8.30 -18.34
N THR A 379 -17.45 -9.44 -18.55
CA THR A 379 -18.88 -9.46 -18.87
C THR A 379 -19.69 -8.72 -17.80
N ASP A 380 -19.47 -9.01 -16.51
CA ASP A 380 -20.17 -8.35 -15.41
C ASP A 380 -19.93 -6.83 -15.39
N VAL A 381 -18.70 -6.37 -15.66
CA VAL A 381 -18.35 -4.95 -15.72
C VAL A 381 -19.05 -4.24 -16.88
N VAL A 382 -19.09 -4.88 -18.07
CA VAL A 382 -19.85 -4.36 -19.21
C VAL A 382 -21.33 -4.21 -18.85
N TRP A 383 -21.91 -5.19 -18.13
CA TRP A 383 -23.27 -5.08 -17.62
C TRP A 383 -23.43 -3.97 -16.58
N SER A 384 -22.45 -3.76 -15.69
CA SER A 384 -22.46 -2.66 -14.73
C SER A 384 -22.62 -1.31 -15.43
N VAL A 385 -21.87 -1.06 -16.51
CA VAL A 385 -21.97 0.19 -17.27
C VAL A 385 -23.30 0.28 -18.03
N ARG A 386 -23.72 -0.79 -18.69
CA ARG A 386 -25.00 -0.85 -19.42
C ARG A 386 -26.20 -0.58 -18.51
N ASN A 387 -26.19 -1.15 -17.31
CA ASN A 387 -27.23 -0.99 -16.30
C ASN A 387 -27.03 0.27 -15.44
N GLN A 388 -26.09 1.14 -15.82
CA GLN A 388 -25.78 2.43 -15.18
C GLN A 388 -25.41 2.30 -13.69
N VAL A 389 -24.87 1.15 -13.27
CA VAL A 389 -24.28 0.99 -11.95
C VAL A 389 -23.08 1.93 -11.81
N TYR A 390 -22.28 2.03 -12.88
CA TYR A 390 -21.21 3.00 -13.03
C TYR A 390 -21.38 3.78 -14.35
N ASP A 391 -20.87 5.00 -14.42
CA ASP A 391 -20.93 5.82 -15.65
C ASP A 391 -19.87 5.37 -16.67
N TYR A 392 -18.69 4.96 -16.17
CA TYR A 392 -17.55 4.52 -16.96
C TYR A 392 -16.93 3.25 -16.38
N ALA A 393 -16.27 2.47 -17.23
CA ALA A 393 -15.33 1.44 -16.77
C ALA A 393 -14.07 1.40 -17.64
N MET A 394 -12.92 1.17 -16.99
CA MET A 394 -11.65 0.85 -17.66
C MET A 394 -11.51 -0.66 -17.80
N ILE A 395 -11.26 -1.13 -19.02
CA ILE A 395 -11.14 -2.56 -19.35
C ILE A 395 -9.94 -2.75 -20.29
N PHE A 396 -9.30 -3.92 -20.27
CA PHE A 396 -8.37 -4.29 -21.33
C PHE A 396 -9.12 -4.45 -22.66
N GLY A 397 -8.68 -3.74 -23.71
CA GLY A 397 -9.35 -3.75 -25.00
C GLY A 397 -9.49 -5.16 -25.60
N GLN A 398 -8.49 -6.01 -25.39
CA GLN A 398 -8.48 -7.39 -25.88
C GLN A 398 -9.49 -8.32 -25.18
N ASP A 399 -10.00 -7.96 -24.01
CA ASP A 399 -10.92 -8.81 -23.24
C ASP A 399 -12.39 -8.59 -23.65
N ILE A 400 -12.69 -7.46 -24.29
CA ILE A 400 -14.06 -7.12 -24.69
C ILE A 400 -14.53 -8.01 -25.85
N GLN A 401 -15.67 -8.67 -25.66
CA GLN A 401 -16.28 -9.48 -26.70
C GLN A 401 -17.18 -8.61 -27.62
N PRO A 402 -17.17 -8.80 -28.95
CA PRO A 402 -17.94 -7.97 -29.89
C PRO A 402 -19.45 -7.93 -29.64
N VAL A 403 -20.03 -9.03 -29.16
CA VAL A 403 -21.48 -9.12 -28.88
C VAL A 403 -21.84 -8.28 -27.64
N GLU A 404 -20.91 -8.12 -26.71
CA GLU A 404 -21.12 -7.39 -25.47
C GLU A 404 -21.05 -5.87 -25.71
N SER A 405 -20.32 -5.42 -26.73
CA SER A 405 -20.09 -4.00 -27.02
C SER A 405 -21.13 -3.31 -27.91
N ALA A 406 -22.05 -4.05 -28.53
CA ALA A 406 -22.94 -3.49 -29.57
C ALA A 406 -23.83 -2.30 -29.11
N SER A 407 -23.94 -2.06 -27.80
CA SER A 407 -24.70 -0.94 -27.22
C SER A 407 -23.88 0.01 -26.35
N LEU A 408 -22.55 -0.10 -26.33
CA LEU A 408 -21.66 0.79 -25.58
C LEU A 408 -20.69 1.48 -26.55
N ALA A 409 -20.35 2.73 -26.26
CA ALA A 409 -19.18 3.34 -26.87
C ALA A 409 -17.92 2.79 -26.20
N ILE A 410 -16.92 2.49 -27.03
CA ILE A 410 -15.61 2.00 -26.61
C ILE A 410 -14.58 2.98 -27.14
N GLU A 411 -13.92 3.66 -26.22
CA GLU A 411 -12.94 4.69 -26.57
C GLU A 411 -11.56 4.25 -26.10
N PRO A 412 -10.54 4.19 -26.98
CA PRO A 412 -9.19 3.86 -26.57
C PRO A 412 -8.66 4.93 -25.62
N VAL A 413 -8.03 4.49 -24.53
CA VAL A 413 -7.35 5.36 -23.56
C VAL A 413 -5.84 5.20 -23.69
N SER A 414 -5.36 3.95 -23.72
CA SER A 414 -3.97 3.58 -23.95
C SER A 414 -3.85 2.51 -25.04
N ALA A 415 -2.65 1.99 -25.27
CA ALA A 415 -2.45 0.86 -26.19
C ALA A 415 -3.24 -0.39 -25.77
N ASP A 416 -3.41 -0.59 -24.46
CA ASP A 416 -4.02 -1.80 -23.88
C ASP A 416 -5.40 -1.56 -23.28
N LEU A 417 -5.70 -0.32 -22.87
CA LEU A 417 -6.88 0.03 -22.10
C LEU A 417 -7.89 0.82 -22.93
N VAL A 418 -9.16 0.50 -22.71
CA VAL A 418 -10.31 1.21 -23.27
C VAL A 418 -11.23 1.68 -22.17
N LEU A 419 -11.94 2.77 -22.43
CA LEU A 419 -13.03 3.28 -21.64
C LEU A 419 -14.35 2.81 -22.26
N THR A 420 -15.18 2.12 -21.47
CA THR A 420 -16.53 1.73 -21.89
C THR A 420 -17.57 2.64 -21.26
N THR A 421 -18.55 3.09 -22.05
CA THR A 421 -19.59 4.03 -21.59
C THR A 421 -20.91 3.85 -22.39
N PRO A 422 -22.09 4.19 -21.84
CA PRO A 422 -23.36 4.04 -22.56
C PRO A 422 -23.51 4.94 -23.80
N ARG A 423 -22.75 6.02 -23.91
CA ARG A 423 -22.78 7.02 -25.00
C ARG A 423 -21.40 7.64 -25.16
N GLU A 424 -21.03 8.12 -26.34
CA GLU A 424 -19.76 8.85 -26.55
C GLU A 424 -19.60 10.01 -25.55
N THR A 425 -18.39 10.19 -25.02
CA THR A 425 -18.13 11.27 -24.07
C THR A 425 -16.75 11.88 -24.24
N ASP A 426 -16.65 13.18 -24.00
CA ASP A 426 -15.37 13.89 -23.99
C ASP A 426 -14.43 13.49 -22.82
N ILE A 427 -14.84 12.59 -21.91
CA ILE A 427 -13.99 12.18 -20.79
C ILE A 427 -12.81 11.34 -21.26
N ALA A 428 -12.98 10.51 -22.29
CA ALA A 428 -11.86 9.73 -22.78
C ALA A 428 -10.73 10.61 -23.31
N GLU A 429 -11.05 11.78 -23.89
CA GLU A 429 -10.04 12.76 -24.31
C GLU A 429 -9.27 13.34 -23.11
N ALA A 430 -9.97 13.68 -22.03
CA ALA A 430 -9.33 14.13 -20.80
C ALA A 430 -8.42 13.04 -20.21
N ILE A 431 -8.86 11.78 -20.18
CA ILE A 431 -8.04 10.67 -19.69
C ILE A 431 -6.82 10.44 -20.62
N ARG A 432 -7.00 10.49 -21.95
CA ARG A 432 -5.88 10.43 -22.91
C ARG A 432 -4.87 11.56 -22.69
N SER A 433 -5.34 12.76 -22.34
CA SER A 433 -4.47 13.89 -22.07
C SER A 433 -3.57 13.66 -20.84
N LEU A 434 -4.04 12.90 -19.85
CA LEU A 434 -3.18 12.46 -18.73
C LEU A 434 -2.04 11.57 -19.24
N GLN A 435 -2.33 10.63 -20.13
CA GLN A 435 -1.30 9.73 -20.67
C GLN A 435 -0.22 10.48 -21.46
N HIS A 436 -0.59 11.52 -22.21
CA HIS A 436 0.39 12.37 -22.90
C HIS A 436 1.31 13.17 -21.96
N LEU A 437 0.92 13.38 -20.70
CA LEU A 437 1.79 13.96 -19.68
C LEU A 437 2.77 12.93 -19.10
N LEU A 438 2.49 11.64 -19.26
CA LEU A 438 3.28 10.52 -18.76
C LEU A 438 4.32 10.01 -19.77
N ASP A 439 4.08 10.22 -21.07
CA ASP A 439 5.04 9.93 -22.13
C ASP A 439 6.16 10.99 -22.25
N ARG A 440 6.17 12.01 -21.38
CA ARG A 440 7.18 13.08 -21.30
C ARG A 440 8.07 12.87 -20.09
#